data_AF-A0A9N8HH40-F1
#
_entry.id   AF-A0A9N8HH40-F1
#
_cell.length_a   1.000
_cell.length_b   1.000
_cell.length_c   1.000
_cell.angle_alpha   90.00
_cell.angle_beta   90.00
_cell.angle_gamma   90.00
#
_symmetry.space_group_name_H-M   'P 1'
#
loop_
_entity.id
_entity.type
_entity.pdbx_description
1 polymer ?
#
loop_
_entity_poly.entity_id
_entity_poly.type
_entity_poly.pdbx_seq_one_letter_code
_entity_poly.pdbx_strand_id
1 'polypeptide(L)'
;MKLLLRYCLLHFLFVAPLLLASLSDTFVNGFVHPANTAVNNLRRDKDIVGNRIQRILGGVQYGSRPILLSTLSPQPKEEIETLPYNWKDQWYALTFASHVLNPSETAEVVPAAVFGQPLVLWRSEDGGHIHCADDVCPHRAAALSEGRTRDGKLECYYHGWQFDGKEKGACSFIPQLSTGAQIPKAACLKMRECRVVEGIVWVWMGDGSSEPTKEVPAQNDELDQLTGQRNGFLVNDFQIDLPYDHSYLVENLIDPAHIDISHDRTPGGGRRERAEAYDMIVDKESVSPDGFTGRYRVESQAKKDGPYIEVQYQAPGIVRQRGFPLGANSTVYFGVALHCMPLALGRSRLLFRAYFGGLPKLLMFILSSKPAFLRHLNSCKVLEQDAGLITTQEDHFKRQPNHQIKDDFLMLDSSDAFVKAYRQWMDQVGHGMPWFQGLAKRSVNVDDHLTGFVGPPALDPMFHRAGNHMETRYHRHVVHCPATRNALARVQKLKRIMLGLAVLSVTLSCGTAPLVGSSSTGSALSPKMLSMAKHALKILVPFIPASCLASALLHRLEQAFFVSFKRKEQMRTEKGI
;
A
#
# COMPACT_ATOMS: atom_id res chain seq x y z
N MET A 1 12.28 -19.69 41.17
CA MET A 1 11.04 -20.21 40.54
C MET A 1 10.11 -19.11 40.00
N LYS A 2 9.61 -18.16 40.80
CA LYS A 2 8.75 -17.05 40.32
C LYS A 2 9.42 -16.13 39.27
N LEU A 3 10.74 -15.93 39.36
CA LEU A 3 11.52 -15.20 38.34
C LEU A 3 11.70 -16.00 37.04
N LEU A 4 11.89 -17.32 37.14
CA LEU A 4 11.98 -18.24 36.00
C LEU A 4 10.64 -18.36 35.26
N LEU A 5 9.52 -18.32 36.00
CA LEU A 5 8.17 -18.29 35.43
C LEU A 5 7.90 -16.98 34.66
N ARG A 6 8.32 -15.82 35.21
CA ARG A 6 8.28 -14.52 34.51
C ARG A 6 9.21 -14.49 33.29
N TYR A 7 10.34 -15.19 33.35
CA TYR A 7 11.30 -15.33 32.26
C TYR A 7 10.77 -16.22 31.12
N CYS A 8 10.15 -17.36 31.43
CA CYS A 8 9.43 -18.16 30.44
C CYS A 8 8.30 -17.36 29.80
N LEU A 9 7.57 -16.54 30.57
CA LEU A 9 6.51 -15.66 30.05
C LEU A 9 7.06 -14.59 29.09
N LEU A 10 8.18 -13.93 29.41
CA LEU A 10 8.83 -12.95 28.53
C LEU A 10 9.45 -13.57 27.27
N HIS A 11 10.03 -14.77 27.38
CA HIS A 11 10.49 -15.54 26.22
C HIS A 11 9.30 -15.98 25.34
N PHE A 12 8.19 -16.40 25.94
CA PHE A 12 6.97 -16.75 25.20
C PHE A 12 6.29 -15.54 24.55
N LEU A 13 6.31 -14.38 25.21
CA LEU A 13 5.67 -13.16 24.70
C LEU A 13 6.46 -12.45 23.60
N PHE A 14 7.79 -12.58 23.57
CA PHE A 14 8.64 -11.88 22.59
C PHE A 14 9.33 -12.79 21.58
N VAL A 15 9.72 -14.01 21.94
CA VAL A 15 10.47 -14.92 21.06
C VAL A 15 9.55 -15.90 20.32
N ALA A 16 8.44 -16.32 20.94
CA ALA A 16 7.48 -17.20 20.27
C ALA A 16 6.79 -16.55 19.06
N PRO A 17 6.39 -15.26 19.07
CA PRO A 17 5.83 -14.60 17.87
C PRO A 17 6.85 -14.47 16.73
N LEU A 18 8.15 -14.41 17.04
CA LEU A 18 9.24 -14.29 16.07
C LEU A 18 9.62 -15.65 15.44
N LEU A 19 9.63 -16.73 16.23
CA LEU A 19 9.77 -18.11 15.72
C LEU A 19 8.53 -18.55 14.94
N LEU A 20 7.33 -18.14 15.39
CA LEU A 20 6.09 -18.32 14.64
C LEU A 20 6.03 -17.46 13.37
N ALA A 21 6.68 -16.29 13.33
CA ALA A 21 6.79 -15.49 12.11
C ALA A 21 7.55 -16.25 10.99
N SER A 22 8.64 -16.95 11.35
CA SER A 22 9.40 -17.83 10.44
C SER A 22 8.63 -19.08 10.01
N LEU A 23 7.71 -19.59 10.83
CA LEU A 23 6.82 -20.69 10.47
C LEU A 23 5.57 -20.20 9.70
N SER A 24 5.23 -18.91 9.82
CA SER A 24 4.04 -18.28 9.21
C SER A 24 4.21 -17.84 7.77
N ASP A 25 5.44 -17.74 7.25
CA ASP A 25 5.64 -17.60 5.79
C ASP A 25 5.02 -18.78 5.04
N THR A 26 4.96 -19.97 5.66
CA THR A 26 4.22 -21.12 5.13
C THR A 26 2.71 -21.00 5.27
N PHE A 27 2.20 -20.29 6.29
CA PHE A 27 0.77 -20.13 6.54
C PHE A 27 0.19 -19.03 5.64
N VAL A 28 0.78 -17.83 5.57
CA VAL A 28 0.29 -16.71 4.75
C VAL A 28 0.29 -17.04 3.25
N ASN A 29 1.25 -17.86 2.79
CA ASN A 29 1.30 -18.34 1.40
C ASN A 29 0.12 -19.27 1.02
N GLY A 30 -0.70 -19.72 1.98
CA GLY A 30 -1.86 -20.60 1.74
C GLY A 30 -3.22 -19.89 1.69
N PHE A 31 -3.32 -18.60 2.05
CA PHE A 31 -4.63 -17.96 2.29
C PHE A 31 -5.08 -16.94 1.24
N VAL A 32 -4.25 -16.60 0.24
CA VAL A 32 -4.69 -15.73 -0.87
C VAL A 32 -5.51 -16.50 -1.92
N HIS A 33 -5.54 -17.83 -1.89
CA HIS A 33 -6.52 -18.63 -2.62
C HIS A 33 -6.63 -20.04 -1.99
N PRO A 34 -7.83 -20.52 -1.60
CA PRO A 34 -7.98 -21.84 -1.00
C PRO A 34 -8.09 -22.89 -2.10
N ALA A 35 -6.98 -23.55 -2.41
CA ALA A 35 -7.00 -24.85 -3.06
C ALA A 35 -5.88 -25.72 -2.50
N ASN A 36 -6.27 -26.65 -1.62
CA ASN A 36 -5.56 -27.86 -1.20
C ASN A 36 -4.11 -27.71 -0.73
N THR A 37 -3.92 -27.24 0.51
CA THR A 37 -2.79 -27.68 1.36
C THR A 37 -3.24 -28.80 2.30
N ALA A 38 -3.62 -29.94 1.74
CA ALA A 38 -3.61 -31.23 2.42
C ALA A 38 -3.68 -32.33 1.36
N VAL A 39 -2.83 -33.35 1.49
CA VAL A 39 -2.69 -34.52 0.59
C VAL A 39 -1.91 -34.25 -0.71
N ASN A 40 -0.58 -34.36 -0.63
CA ASN A 40 0.31 -34.98 -1.65
C ASN A 40 1.82 -34.73 -1.43
N ASN A 41 2.27 -34.43 -0.20
CA ASN A 41 3.67 -34.64 0.15
C ASN A 41 3.85 -36.09 0.59
N LEU A 42 4.17 -36.98 -0.36
CA LEU A 42 4.89 -38.27 -0.22
C LEU A 42 4.40 -39.30 -1.28
N ARG A 43 4.91 -39.19 -2.51
CA ARG A 43 5.27 -40.32 -3.40
C ARG A 43 5.89 -39.75 -4.68
N ARG A 44 7.21 -39.59 -4.65
CA ARG A 44 8.20 -40.47 -5.30
C ARG A 44 8.59 -39.95 -6.67
N ASP A 45 9.76 -39.31 -6.70
CA ASP A 45 10.72 -39.47 -7.78
C ASP A 45 10.84 -40.94 -8.19
N LYS A 46 10.66 -41.18 -9.48
CA LYS A 46 11.39 -42.13 -10.34
C LYS A 46 10.69 -42.14 -11.70
N ASP A 47 11.23 -41.38 -12.65
CA ASP A 47 11.82 -41.95 -13.87
C ASP A 47 12.19 -40.83 -14.85
N ILE A 48 13.48 -40.80 -15.18
CA ILE A 48 14.12 -39.91 -16.14
C ILE A 48 14.25 -40.67 -17.48
N VAL A 49 14.17 -39.90 -18.58
CA VAL A 49 14.69 -40.19 -19.93
C VAL A 49 13.84 -41.10 -20.82
N GLY A 50 13.41 -40.55 -21.97
CA GLY A 50 13.12 -41.38 -23.15
C GLY A 50 12.15 -40.77 -24.16
N ASN A 51 12.68 -40.12 -25.19
CA ASN A 51 12.13 -40.02 -26.55
C ASN A 51 10.80 -39.27 -26.78
N ARG A 52 10.89 -38.00 -27.21
CA ARG A 52 9.99 -37.46 -28.26
C ARG A 52 10.51 -36.16 -28.90
N ILE A 53 11.72 -36.19 -29.46
CA ILE A 53 12.20 -35.20 -30.44
C ILE A 53 12.47 -35.96 -31.74
N GLN A 54 11.40 -36.27 -32.50
CA GLN A 54 11.44 -36.64 -33.93
C GLN A 54 10.02 -36.92 -34.45
N ARG A 55 9.12 -35.92 -34.44
CA ARG A 55 7.87 -36.03 -35.24
C ARG A 55 7.16 -34.74 -35.65
N ILE A 56 7.76 -33.56 -35.52
CA ILE A 56 7.21 -32.32 -36.10
C ILE A 56 8.33 -31.56 -36.83
N LEU A 57 9.00 -32.24 -37.75
CA LEU A 57 9.83 -31.61 -38.78
C LEU A 57 9.48 -32.26 -40.12
N GLY A 58 8.22 -32.07 -40.52
CA GLY A 58 7.75 -32.24 -41.89
C GLY A 58 7.51 -30.84 -42.46
N GLY A 59 8.15 -30.54 -43.58
CA GLY A 59 8.44 -29.18 -44.02
C GLY A 59 7.24 -28.26 -44.24
N VAL A 60 7.45 -26.99 -43.89
CA VAL A 60 6.65 -25.88 -44.39
C VAL A 60 7.58 -25.02 -45.25
N GLN A 61 7.35 -25.06 -46.56
CA GLN A 61 7.99 -24.17 -47.54
C GLN A 61 7.51 -22.73 -47.32
N TYR A 62 8.45 -21.79 -47.24
CA TYR A 62 8.15 -20.35 -47.28
C TYR A 62 7.76 -19.98 -48.73
N GLY A 63 6.46 -19.85 -48.99
CA GLY A 63 5.92 -19.28 -50.22
C GLY A 63 5.70 -17.77 -50.05
N SER A 64 6.55 -16.97 -50.68
CA SER A 64 6.36 -15.52 -50.80
C SER A 64 5.20 -15.24 -51.77
N ARG A 65 4.02 -14.88 -51.27
CA ARG A 65 2.97 -14.23 -52.07
C ARG A 65 2.63 -12.88 -51.45
N PRO A 66 2.68 -11.78 -52.22
CA PRO A 66 2.26 -10.47 -51.72
C PRO A 66 0.74 -10.50 -51.51
N ILE A 67 0.30 -10.17 -50.30
CA ILE A 67 -1.12 -9.99 -49.98
C ILE A 67 -1.54 -8.66 -50.62
N LEU A 68 -2.43 -8.74 -51.60
CA LEU A 68 -3.08 -7.58 -52.20
C LEU A 68 -3.93 -6.91 -51.11
N LEU A 69 -3.60 -5.67 -50.74
CA LEU A 69 -4.47 -4.83 -49.90
C LEU A 69 -5.77 -4.57 -50.67
N SER A 70 -6.79 -5.37 -50.41
CA SER A 70 -8.17 -5.01 -50.74
C SER A 70 -8.52 -3.78 -49.92
N THR A 71 -8.87 -2.70 -50.60
CA THR A 71 -9.47 -1.48 -50.03
C THR A 71 -10.59 -1.87 -49.06
N LEU A 72 -10.31 -1.78 -47.76
CA LEU A 72 -11.31 -1.90 -46.72
C LEU A 72 -12.27 -0.71 -46.86
N SER A 73 -13.53 -0.98 -47.19
CA SER A 73 -14.60 -0.01 -47.04
C SER A 73 -14.57 0.54 -45.61
N PRO A 74 -14.76 1.85 -45.40
CA PRO A 74 -14.87 2.41 -44.06
C PRO A 74 -16.03 1.72 -43.35
N GLN A 75 -15.71 0.97 -42.29
CA GLN A 75 -16.71 0.41 -41.39
C GLN A 75 -17.55 1.59 -40.84
N PRO A 76 -18.87 1.43 -40.71
CA PRO A 76 -19.69 2.46 -40.08
C PRO A 76 -19.11 2.77 -38.70
N LYS A 77 -18.90 4.06 -38.41
CA LYS A 77 -18.50 4.50 -37.06
C LYS A 77 -19.61 4.07 -36.10
N GLU A 78 -19.39 3.01 -35.33
CA GLU A 78 -20.25 2.68 -34.19
C GLU A 78 -20.28 3.91 -33.27
N GLU A 79 -21.44 4.54 -33.18
CA GLU A 79 -21.67 5.69 -32.32
C GLU A 79 -21.78 5.17 -30.88
N ILE A 80 -20.67 5.24 -30.14
CA ILE A 80 -20.60 4.78 -28.75
C ILE A 80 -21.41 5.73 -27.88
N GLU A 81 -22.48 5.21 -27.27
CA GLU A 81 -23.33 5.92 -26.32
C GLU A 81 -22.49 6.58 -25.21
N THR A 82 -22.67 7.88 -25.01
CA THR A 82 -22.00 8.64 -23.96
C THR A 82 -22.91 8.73 -22.74
N LEU A 83 -22.37 8.39 -21.57
CA LEU A 83 -23.08 8.51 -20.31
C LEU A 83 -22.73 9.83 -19.60
N PRO A 84 -23.70 10.50 -18.95
CA PRO A 84 -23.44 11.72 -18.19
C PRO A 84 -22.64 11.40 -16.93
N TYR A 85 -21.36 11.77 -16.91
CA TYR A 85 -20.48 11.59 -15.75
C TYR A 85 -19.56 12.80 -15.60
N ASN A 86 -19.54 13.39 -14.40
CA ASN A 86 -18.65 14.51 -14.08
C ASN A 86 -17.53 14.05 -13.14
N TRP A 87 -16.31 13.95 -13.66
CA TRP A 87 -15.12 13.54 -12.91
C TRP A 87 -14.71 14.53 -11.81
N LYS A 88 -15.10 15.80 -11.90
CA LYS A 88 -14.79 16.82 -10.90
C LYS A 88 -15.77 16.78 -9.73
N ASP A 89 -17.05 16.51 -9.99
CA ASP A 89 -18.09 16.42 -8.95
C ASP A 89 -18.14 15.02 -8.31
N GLN A 90 -17.00 14.57 -7.79
CA GLN A 90 -16.86 13.29 -7.10
C GLN A 90 -16.09 13.41 -5.78
N TRP A 91 -16.28 12.41 -4.93
CA TRP A 91 -15.46 12.17 -3.75
C TRP A 91 -14.20 11.38 -4.10
N TYR A 92 -13.08 11.82 -3.54
CA TYR A 92 -11.75 11.28 -3.78
C TYR A 92 -11.07 10.94 -2.43
N ALA A 93 -10.63 9.69 -2.26
CA ALA A 93 -9.95 9.21 -1.06
C ALA A 93 -8.46 9.60 -1.03
N LEU A 94 -8.08 10.65 -0.30
CA LEU A 94 -6.72 11.21 -0.37
C LEU A 94 -5.65 10.41 0.39
N THR A 95 -5.98 9.99 1.60
CA THR A 95 -5.06 9.35 2.56
C THR A 95 -5.83 8.72 3.71
N PHE A 96 -5.20 7.82 4.47
CA PHE A 96 -5.73 7.41 5.76
C PHE A 96 -5.68 8.57 6.76
N ALA A 97 -6.73 8.74 7.56
CA ALA A 97 -6.86 9.80 8.56
C ALA A 97 -5.76 9.71 9.64
N SER A 98 -5.30 8.50 9.96
CA SER A 98 -4.16 8.28 10.86
C SER A 98 -2.86 8.93 10.37
N HIS A 99 -2.71 9.17 9.05
CA HIS A 99 -1.56 9.88 8.48
C HIS A 99 -1.66 11.41 8.59
N VAL A 100 -2.75 11.94 9.12
CA VAL A 100 -2.92 13.39 9.38
C VAL A 100 -3.08 13.64 10.88
N LEU A 101 -3.87 12.79 11.53
CA LEU A 101 -4.28 12.97 12.93
C LEU A 101 -3.26 12.49 13.96
N ASN A 102 -2.17 11.80 13.59
CA ASN A 102 -1.17 11.31 14.55
C ASN A 102 0.04 12.25 14.64
N PRO A 103 0.09 13.19 15.61
CA PRO A 103 1.10 14.25 15.64
C PRO A 103 2.52 13.72 15.92
N SER A 104 2.62 12.56 16.58
CA SER A 104 3.90 11.91 16.87
C SER A 104 4.53 11.24 15.64
N GLU A 105 3.75 11.16 14.57
CA GLU A 105 4.05 10.36 13.40
C GLU A 105 4.05 11.19 12.11
N THR A 106 3.24 12.24 12.01
CA THR A 106 2.99 12.91 10.73
C THR A 106 3.35 14.40 10.78
N ALA A 107 3.65 14.97 9.62
CA ALA A 107 3.78 16.42 9.48
C ALA A 107 2.46 17.09 9.88
N GLU A 108 2.53 18.30 10.44
CA GLU A 108 1.34 19.05 10.85
C GLU A 108 0.50 19.51 9.65
N VAL A 109 1.18 19.65 8.51
CA VAL A 109 0.63 20.01 7.22
C VAL A 109 1.02 18.90 6.24
N VAL A 110 0.05 18.38 5.48
CA VAL A 110 0.23 17.22 4.59
C VAL A 110 -0.15 17.62 3.16
N PRO A 111 0.79 17.53 2.19
CA PRO A 111 0.48 17.75 0.78
C PRO A 111 -0.35 16.59 0.21
N ALA A 112 -1.29 16.92 -0.66
CA ALA A 112 -2.10 15.99 -1.43
C ALA A 112 -2.34 16.55 -2.85
N ALA A 113 -2.87 15.72 -3.75
CA ALA A 113 -3.25 16.18 -5.09
C ALA A 113 -4.36 15.29 -5.66
N VAL A 114 -5.19 15.88 -6.52
CA VAL A 114 -6.11 15.16 -7.42
C VAL A 114 -6.06 15.84 -8.79
N PHE A 115 -5.85 15.08 -9.86
CA PHE A 115 -5.74 15.59 -11.23
C PHE A 115 -4.68 16.69 -11.44
N GLY A 116 -3.59 16.62 -10.70
CA GLY A 116 -2.53 17.63 -10.71
C GLY A 116 -2.88 18.91 -9.95
N GLN A 117 -4.11 19.04 -9.44
CA GLN A 117 -4.49 20.15 -8.58
C GLN A 117 -3.91 19.91 -7.17
N PRO A 118 -3.01 20.77 -6.69
CA PRO A 118 -2.36 20.60 -5.40
C PRO A 118 -3.33 21.00 -4.27
N LEU A 119 -3.35 20.18 -3.22
CA LEU A 119 -4.21 20.30 -2.05
C LEU A 119 -3.37 20.24 -0.78
N VAL A 120 -3.83 20.93 0.26
CA VAL A 120 -3.20 20.92 1.57
C VAL A 120 -4.18 20.42 2.62
N LEU A 121 -3.72 19.50 3.47
CA LEU A 121 -4.44 19.01 4.64
C LEU A 121 -3.73 19.47 5.91
N TRP A 122 -4.50 19.89 6.91
CA TRP A 122 -3.98 20.14 8.25
C TRP A 122 -5.03 19.82 9.30
N ARG A 123 -4.58 19.57 10.53
CA ARG A 123 -5.47 19.28 11.67
C ARG A 123 -5.81 20.56 12.42
N SER A 124 -7.04 20.64 12.93
CA SER A 124 -7.44 21.67 13.88
C SER A 124 -6.66 21.53 15.20
N GLU A 125 -6.69 22.57 16.03
CA GLU A 125 -5.98 22.61 17.33
C GLU A 125 -6.43 21.48 18.28
N ASP A 126 -7.72 21.16 18.27
CA ASP A 126 -8.30 20.06 19.05
C ASP A 126 -7.84 18.66 18.58
N GLY A 127 -7.14 18.57 17.44
CA GLY A 127 -6.59 17.35 16.87
C GLY A 127 -7.65 16.36 16.36
N GLY A 128 -8.94 16.72 16.38
CA GLY A 128 -10.05 15.82 16.02
C GLY A 128 -10.56 16.04 14.60
N HIS A 129 -10.33 17.23 14.03
CA HIS A 129 -10.85 17.61 12.71
C HIS A 129 -9.71 17.88 11.71
N ILE A 130 -9.97 17.55 10.44
CA ILE A 130 -9.04 17.76 9.32
C ILE A 130 -9.67 18.79 8.40
N HIS A 131 -8.89 19.79 8.01
CA HIS A 131 -9.26 20.77 7.01
C HIS A 131 -8.55 20.49 5.69
N CYS A 132 -9.18 20.88 4.58
CA CYS A 132 -8.61 20.79 3.24
C CYS A 132 -8.80 22.11 2.48
N ALA A 133 -7.78 22.52 1.73
CA ALA A 133 -7.84 23.67 0.83
C ALA A 133 -7.00 23.43 -0.42
N ASP A 134 -7.20 24.27 -1.44
CA ASP A 134 -6.24 24.40 -2.54
C ASP A 134 -4.88 24.86 -1.98
N ASP A 135 -3.79 24.22 -2.40
CA ASP A 135 -2.44 24.43 -1.86
C ASP A 135 -1.75 25.67 -2.44
N VAL A 136 -2.41 26.81 -2.34
CA VAL A 136 -1.94 28.07 -2.93
C VAL A 136 -2.28 29.21 -1.99
N CYS A 137 -1.25 29.89 -1.47
CA CYS A 137 -1.43 31.07 -0.63
C CYS A 137 -2.01 32.23 -1.46
N PRO A 138 -3.14 32.85 -1.08
CA PRO A 138 -3.78 33.93 -1.84
C PRO A 138 -2.96 35.22 -1.90
N HIS A 139 -1.88 35.32 -1.11
CA HIS A 139 -0.99 36.49 -1.16
C HIS A 139 -0.08 36.49 -2.39
N ARG A 140 0.70 35.42 -2.61
CA ARG A 140 1.71 35.32 -3.70
C ARG A 140 1.92 33.90 -4.21
N ALA A 141 0.87 33.08 -4.14
CA ALA A 141 0.82 31.72 -4.68
C ALA A 141 1.88 30.73 -4.15
N ALA A 142 2.48 30.99 -2.99
CA ALA A 142 3.35 30.02 -2.33
C ALA A 142 2.56 28.77 -1.92
N ALA A 143 3.16 27.59 -2.06
CA ALA A 143 2.60 26.34 -1.55
C ALA A 143 2.43 26.44 -0.03
N LEU A 144 1.21 26.19 0.45
CA LEU A 144 0.87 26.20 1.86
C LEU A 144 1.30 24.90 2.54
N SER A 145 1.45 23.81 1.78
CA SER A 145 1.94 22.51 2.24
C SER A 145 3.36 22.57 2.81
N GLU A 146 4.16 23.52 2.33
CA GLU A 146 5.50 23.80 2.84
C GLU A 146 5.47 24.57 4.16
N GLY A 147 4.29 25.02 4.61
CA GLY A 147 4.11 25.80 5.83
C GLY A 147 4.09 24.97 7.12
N ARG A 148 3.42 25.50 8.13
CA ARG A 148 3.19 24.80 9.41
C ARG A 148 1.80 25.05 9.95
N THR A 149 1.45 24.35 11.03
CA THR A 149 0.32 24.78 11.85
C THR A 149 0.78 25.69 12.99
N ARG A 150 -0.08 26.62 13.38
CA ARG A 150 0.08 27.44 14.58
C ARG A 150 -1.29 27.64 15.21
N ASP A 151 -1.47 27.16 16.43
CA ASP A 151 -2.74 27.24 17.15
C ASP A 151 -3.93 26.69 16.30
N GLY A 152 -3.70 25.56 15.62
CA GLY A 152 -4.68 24.92 14.72
C GLY A 152 -4.92 25.59 13.36
N LYS A 153 -4.21 26.70 13.08
CA LYS A 153 -4.33 27.47 11.84
C LYS A 153 -3.17 27.15 10.91
N LEU A 154 -3.41 27.26 9.60
CA LEU A 154 -2.38 27.05 8.59
C LEU A 154 -1.57 28.34 8.41
N GLU A 155 -0.27 28.30 8.69
CA GLU A 155 0.65 29.42 8.54
C GLU A 155 1.54 29.24 7.32
N CYS A 156 1.46 30.19 6.37
CA CYS A 156 2.32 30.21 5.20
C CYS A 156 3.75 30.63 5.57
N TYR A 157 4.75 29.82 5.25
CA TYR A 157 6.16 30.15 5.52
C TYR A 157 6.70 31.36 4.79
N TYR A 158 6.09 31.79 3.68
CA TYR A 158 6.64 32.90 2.93
C TYR A 158 6.54 34.23 3.72
N HIS A 159 5.37 34.54 4.30
CA HIS A 159 5.16 35.81 4.99
C HIS A 159 4.43 35.68 6.34
N GLY A 160 4.15 34.46 6.80
CA GLY A 160 3.51 34.20 8.09
C GLY A 160 2.02 34.50 8.14
N TRP A 161 1.33 34.60 6.99
CA TRP A 161 -0.13 34.74 6.96
C TRP A 161 -0.76 33.46 7.50
N GLN A 162 -1.72 33.60 8.42
CA GLN A 162 -2.40 32.48 9.06
C GLN A 162 -3.85 32.40 8.63
N PHE A 163 -4.30 31.20 8.30
CA PHE A 163 -5.64 30.91 7.80
C PHE A 163 -6.35 29.92 8.72
N ASP A 164 -7.59 30.24 9.06
CA ASP A 164 -8.39 29.43 9.97
C ASP A 164 -9.36 28.53 9.20
N GLY A 165 -9.19 27.22 9.35
CA GLY A 165 -10.05 26.24 8.69
C GLY A 165 -11.47 26.21 9.24
N LYS A 166 -11.68 26.58 10.51
CA LYS A 166 -13.03 26.66 11.13
C LYS A 166 -13.80 27.85 10.56
N GLU A 167 -13.11 28.95 10.26
CA GLU A 167 -13.68 30.14 9.61
C GLU A 167 -13.57 30.08 8.08
N LYS A 168 -13.79 28.90 7.48
CA LYS A 168 -13.79 28.66 6.03
C LYS A 168 -12.55 29.21 5.31
N GLY A 169 -11.38 29.11 5.92
CA GLY A 169 -10.11 29.53 5.34
C GLY A 169 -9.81 31.02 5.47
N ALA A 170 -10.59 31.78 6.24
CA ALA A 170 -10.37 33.21 6.44
C ALA A 170 -8.99 33.47 7.05
N CYS A 171 -8.27 34.46 6.53
CA CYS A 171 -7.02 34.90 7.12
C CYS A 171 -7.32 35.58 8.45
N SER A 172 -6.73 35.06 9.52
CA SER A 172 -6.92 35.55 10.88
C SER A 172 -5.73 36.36 11.40
N PHE A 173 -4.58 36.30 10.72
CA PHE A 173 -3.39 37.04 11.12
C PHE A 173 -2.45 37.32 9.95
N ILE A 174 -1.99 38.57 9.84
CA ILE A 174 -0.98 39.02 8.90
C ILE A 174 0.11 39.77 9.69
N PRO A 175 1.34 39.24 9.82
CA PRO A 175 2.36 39.85 10.67
C PRO A 175 2.75 41.27 10.27
N GLN A 176 2.66 41.60 8.98
CA GLN A 176 3.06 42.89 8.42
C GLN A 176 1.92 43.92 8.39
N LEU A 177 0.71 43.56 8.83
CA LEU A 177 -0.43 44.46 8.82
C LEU A 177 -0.34 45.42 10.02
N SER A 178 -0.46 46.72 9.76
CA SER A 178 -0.38 47.74 10.81
C SER A 178 -1.45 47.54 11.88
N THR A 179 -1.11 47.84 13.14
CA THR A 179 -2.04 47.77 14.26
C THR A 179 -3.33 48.54 13.96
N GLY A 180 -4.48 47.88 14.09
CA GLY A 180 -5.81 48.47 13.83
C GLY A 180 -6.27 48.43 12.37
N ALA A 181 -5.43 48.05 11.41
CA ALA A 181 -5.88 47.80 10.04
C ALA A 181 -6.67 46.49 9.94
N GLN A 182 -7.67 46.48 9.06
CA GLN A 182 -8.52 45.31 8.83
C GLN A 182 -7.86 44.35 7.83
N ILE A 183 -7.95 43.05 8.11
CA ILE A 183 -7.55 42.02 7.14
C ILE A 183 -8.55 42.05 5.97
N PRO A 184 -8.09 42.15 4.71
CA PRO A 184 -8.99 42.14 3.56
C PRO A 184 -9.80 40.84 3.48
N LYS A 185 -11.10 40.91 3.17
CA LYS A 185 -11.95 39.71 3.01
C LYS A 185 -11.45 38.74 1.94
N ALA A 186 -10.73 39.24 0.94
CA ALA A 186 -10.11 38.43 -0.11
C ALA A 186 -8.90 37.62 0.37
N ALA A 187 -8.35 37.92 1.56
CA ALA A 187 -7.36 37.08 2.22
C ALA A 187 -8.05 35.84 2.80
N CYS A 188 -8.47 34.93 1.93
CA CYS A 188 -9.20 33.73 2.29
C CYS A 188 -8.72 32.57 1.40
N LEU A 189 -8.54 31.38 2.00
CA LEU A 189 -8.22 30.18 1.24
C LEU A 189 -9.44 29.69 0.46
N LYS A 190 -9.18 29.05 -0.67
CA LYS A 190 -10.19 28.25 -1.35
C LYS A 190 -10.29 26.90 -0.66
N MET A 191 -11.20 26.79 0.30
CA MET A 191 -11.45 25.57 1.06
C MET A 191 -12.08 24.49 0.18
N ARG A 192 -11.78 23.22 0.51
CA ARG A 192 -12.41 22.03 -0.06
C ARG A 192 -13.16 21.29 1.04
N GLU A 193 -14.37 20.87 0.72
CA GLU A 193 -15.13 20.03 1.62
C GLU A 193 -14.40 18.68 1.77
N CYS A 194 -14.13 18.29 3.01
CA CYS A 194 -13.50 17.02 3.33
C CYS A 194 -14.16 16.32 4.51
N ARG A 195 -14.24 14.99 4.43
CA ARG A 195 -14.88 14.15 5.45
C ARG A 195 -13.98 12.99 5.82
N VAL A 196 -13.95 12.63 7.11
CA VAL A 196 -13.31 11.40 7.57
C VAL A 196 -14.36 10.32 7.69
N VAL A 197 -14.33 9.36 6.77
CA VAL A 197 -15.24 8.21 6.74
C VAL A 197 -14.38 6.96 6.76
N GLU A 198 -14.63 6.08 7.74
CA GLU A 198 -13.93 4.80 7.91
C GLU A 198 -12.40 4.93 8.02
N GLY A 199 -11.95 6.02 8.65
CA GLY A 199 -10.53 6.29 8.82
C GLY A 199 -9.81 6.70 7.53
N ILE A 200 -10.55 7.09 6.48
CA ILE A 200 -10.03 7.66 5.24
C ILE A 200 -10.47 9.12 5.14
N VAL A 201 -9.57 9.99 4.70
CA VAL A 201 -9.86 11.39 4.38
C VAL A 201 -10.37 11.46 2.95
N TRP A 202 -11.63 11.84 2.77
CA TRP A 202 -12.26 12.05 1.49
C TRP A 202 -12.36 13.55 1.21
N VAL A 203 -12.09 13.95 -0.04
CA VAL A 203 -12.26 15.33 -0.50
C VAL A 203 -13.26 15.38 -1.66
N TRP A 204 -14.13 16.38 -1.63
CA TRP A 204 -15.02 16.69 -2.75
C TRP A 204 -14.29 17.61 -3.74
N MET A 205 -14.14 17.16 -4.99
CA MET A 205 -13.42 17.92 -6.02
C MET A 205 -14.30 18.85 -6.84
N GLY A 206 -15.61 18.93 -6.53
CA GLY A 206 -16.51 19.87 -7.20
C GLY A 206 -16.05 21.31 -7.00
N ASP A 207 -16.60 22.22 -7.78
CA ASP A 207 -16.14 23.62 -7.84
C ASP A 207 -16.31 24.43 -6.54
N GLY A 208 -16.98 23.85 -5.54
CA GLY A 208 -17.20 24.44 -4.22
C GLY A 208 -18.31 25.49 -4.18
N SER A 209 -19.05 25.68 -5.29
CA SER A 209 -20.20 26.59 -5.38
C SER A 209 -21.46 26.05 -4.69
N SER A 210 -21.53 24.73 -4.50
CA SER A 210 -22.61 24.03 -3.82
C SER A 210 -22.07 22.98 -2.84
N GLU A 211 -22.92 22.56 -1.90
CA GLU A 211 -22.64 21.38 -1.07
C GLU A 211 -22.45 20.14 -1.96
N PRO A 212 -21.67 19.14 -1.51
CA PRO A 212 -21.55 17.87 -2.22
C PRO A 212 -22.93 17.25 -2.48
N THR A 213 -23.19 16.91 -3.74
CA THR A 213 -24.47 16.33 -4.17
C THR A 213 -24.51 14.82 -4.03
N LYS A 214 -23.36 14.18 -3.78
CA LYS A 214 -23.23 12.74 -3.56
C LYS A 214 -22.77 12.46 -2.13
N GLU A 215 -23.18 11.34 -1.59
CA GLU A 215 -22.64 10.82 -0.34
C GLU A 215 -21.22 10.27 -0.53
N VAL A 216 -20.45 10.25 0.56
CA VAL A 216 -19.14 9.61 0.57
C VAL A 216 -19.32 8.10 0.35
N PRO A 217 -18.57 7.46 -0.55
CA PRO A 217 -18.62 6.01 -0.73
C PRO A 217 -18.19 5.27 0.55
N ALA A 218 -19.16 4.84 1.37
CA ALA A 218 -18.89 3.98 2.53
C ALA A 218 -18.55 2.55 2.11
N GLN A 219 -17.78 1.82 2.91
CA GLN A 219 -17.45 0.40 2.67
C GLN A 219 -18.22 -0.56 3.58
N ASN A 220 -18.64 -0.10 4.76
CA ASN A 220 -19.02 -0.99 5.85
C ASN A 220 -20.50 -1.35 5.94
N ASP A 221 -21.40 -0.66 5.24
CA ASP A 221 -22.82 -1.00 5.34
C ASP A 221 -23.03 -2.47 5.00
N GLU A 222 -22.40 -3.02 3.96
CA GLU A 222 -22.54 -4.44 3.61
C GLU A 222 -21.77 -5.40 4.52
N LEU A 223 -20.55 -5.10 4.97
CA LEU A 223 -19.77 -6.06 5.79
C LEU A 223 -20.29 -6.15 7.24
N ASP A 224 -20.71 -5.02 7.82
CA ASP A 224 -21.39 -4.99 9.11
C ASP A 224 -22.78 -5.65 9.00
N GLN A 225 -23.50 -5.48 7.87
CA GLN A 225 -24.76 -6.19 7.58
C GLN A 225 -24.57 -7.70 7.35
N LEU A 226 -23.50 -8.13 6.67
CA LEU A 226 -23.24 -9.53 6.32
C LEU A 226 -22.73 -10.36 7.51
N THR A 227 -22.06 -9.73 8.49
CA THR A 227 -21.33 -10.46 9.55
C THR A 227 -21.74 -10.10 10.97
N GLY A 228 -22.48 -8.99 11.15
CA GLY A 228 -22.93 -8.51 12.46
C GLY A 228 -21.81 -8.17 13.46
N GLN A 229 -20.54 -8.13 13.04
CA GLN A 229 -19.39 -7.96 13.94
C GLN A 229 -18.21 -7.21 13.29
N ARG A 230 -18.17 -5.88 13.48
CA ARG A 230 -16.96 -5.08 13.21
C ARG A 230 -15.74 -5.47 14.06
N ASN A 231 -15.98 -5.99 15.26
CA ASN A 231 -14.94 -6.33 16.25
C ASN A 231 -14.22 -7.67 15.96
N GLY A 232 -14.58 -8.38 14.90
CA GLY A 232 -14.05 -9.70 14.53
C GLY A 232 -13.05 -9.70 13.36
N PHE A 233 -12.68 -8.54 12.82
CA PHE A 233 -11.84 -8.41 11.63
C PHE A 233 -10.47 -7.78 11.92
N LEU A 234 -9.44 -8.33 11.28
CA LEU A 234 -8.13 -7.72 11.13
C LEU A 234 -8.15 -6.82 9.91
N VAL A 235 -7.74 -5.57 10.07
CA VAL A 235 -7.59 -4.62 8.97
C VAL A 235 -6.10 -4.37 8.69
N ASN A 236 -5.70 -4.52 7.44
CA ASN A 236 -4.38 -4.19 6.95
C ASN A 236 -4.47 -3.04 5.94
N ASP A 237 -4.10 -1.85 6.41
CA ASP A 237 -4.09 -0.62 5.64
C ASP A 237 -2.67 -0.22 5.25
N PHE A 238 -2.47 0.14 3.98
CA PHE A 238 -1.28 0.82 3.51
C PHE A 238 -1.59 1.70 2.29
N GLN A 239 -0.74 2.69 2.03
CA GLN A 239 -0.86 3.53 0.84
C GLN A 239 0.45 3.59 0.06
N ILE A 240 0.35 3.74 -1.25
CA ILE A 240 1.50 3.85 -2.15
C ILE A 240 1.20 4.76 -3.33
N ASP A 241 2.19 5.57 -3.71
CA ASP A 241 2.19 6.34 -4.95
C ASP A 241 2.89 5.52 -6.04
N LEU A 242 2.31 5.52 -7.23
CA LEU A 242 2.69 4.67 -8.35
C LEU A 242 2.99 5.55 -9.58
N PRO A 243 4.03 5.21 -10.37
CA PRO A 243 4.55 6.04 -11.45
C PRO A 243 3.81 5.81 -12.79
N TYR A 244 2.51 5.61 -12.73
CA TYR A 244 1.68 5.42 -13.91
C TYR A 244 0.26 5.96 -13.70
N ASP A 245 -0.47 6.09 -14.79
CA ASP A 245 -1.81 6.67 -14.81
C ASP A 245 -2.85 5.84 -14.05
N HIS A 246 -3.82 6.55 -13.45
CA HIS A 246 -4.92 5.97 -12.67
C HIS A 246 -5.70 4.87 -13.43
N SER A 247 -5.93 5.03 -14.73
CA SER A 247 -6.68 4.06 -15.53
C SER A 247 -5.96 2.72 -15.64
N TYR A 248 -4.64 2.73 -15.76
CA TYR A 248 -3.81 1.52 -15.77
C TYR A 248 -3.75 0.86 -14.40
N LEU A 249 -3.76 1.65 -13.33
CA LEU A 249 -3.90 1.12 -11.97
C LEU A 249 -5.23 0.38 -11.81
N VAL A 250 -6.36 0.97 -12.21
CA VAL A 250 -7.66 0.29 -12.11
C VAL A 250 -7.68 -0.99 -12.94
N GLU A 251 -7.17 -0.96 -14.18
CA GLU A 251 -7.05 -2.15 -15.03
C GLU A 251 -6.26 -3.28 -14.35
N ASN A 252 -5.09 -2.96 -13.79
CA ASN A 252 -4.28 -3.93 -13.08
C ASN A 252 -5.00 -4.53 -11.87
N LEU A 253 -5.78 -3.72 -11.12
CA LEU A 253 -6.45 -4.18 -9.91
C LEU A 253 -7.71 -5.02 -10.15
N ILE A 254 -8.30 -4.96 -11.34
CA ILE A 254 -9.46 -5.77 -11.72
C ILE A 254 -9.09 -6.99 -12.56
N ASP A 255 -7.81 -7.16 -12.90
CA ASP A 255 -7.31 -8.32 -13.66
C ASP A 255 -6.75 -9.40 -12.71
N PRO A 256 -7.46 -10.52 -12.48
CA PRO A 256 -6.91 -11.61 -11.69
C PRO A 256 -5.88 -12.47 -12.45
N ALA A 257 -5.79 -12.38 -13.78
CA ALA A 257 -5.00 -13.31 -14.61
C ALA A 257 -3.49 -13.18 -14.39
N HIS A 258 -2.99 -11.97 -14.09
CA HIS A 258 -1.56 -11.78 -13.83
C HIS A 258 -1.13 -12.27 -12.44
N ILE A 259 -2.04 -12.53 -11.50
CA ILE A 259 -1.69 -12.71 -10.07
C ILE A 259 -0.70 -13.87 -9.85
N ASP A 260 -0.99 -15.05 -10.40
CA ASP A 260 -0.12 -16.23 -10.27
C ASP A 260 1.20 -16.09 -11.07
N ILE A 261 1.23 -15.19 -12.07
CA ILE A 261 2.36 -15.01 -12.98
C ILE A 261 3.29 -13.89 -12.49
N SER A 262 2.81 -12.66 -12.35
CA SER A 262 3.60 -11.49 -11.95
C SER A 262 4.05 -11.56 -10.49
N HIS A 263 3.29 -12.24 -9.63
CA HIS A 263 3.58 -12.36 -8.20
C HIS A 263 4.01 -13.76 -7.78
N ASP A 264 4.71 -14.49 -8.65
CA ASP A 264 5.20 -15.84 -8.37
C ASP A 264 6.00 -15.89 -7.06
N ARG A 265 5.55 -16.76 -6.14
CA ARG A 265 6.16 -17.03 -4.82
C ARG A 265 6.38 -15.76 -3.99
N THR A 266 5.57 -14.74 -4.24
CA THR A 266 5.57 -13.49 -3.48
C THR A 266 4.56 -13.60 -2.34
N PRO A 267 4.91 -13.21 -1.09
CA PRO A 267 3.93 -13.17 -0.01
C PRO A 267 2.77 -12.24 -0.40
N GLY A 268 1.55 -12.79 -0.38
CA GLY A 268 0.35 -12.07 -0.84
C GLY A 268 0.02 -12.25 -2.33
N GLY A 269 0.89 -12.94 -3.08
CA GLY A 269 0.70 -13.26 -4.50
C GLY A 269 0.39 -14.74 -4.73
N GLY A 270 0.75 -15.21 -5.93
CA GLY A 270 0.42 -16.54 -6.39
C GLY A 270 1.62 -17.46 -6.67
N ARG A 271 1.38 -18.53 -7.44
CA ARG A 271 2.41 -19.45 -7.93
C ARG A 271 2.17 -19.72 -9.40
N ARG A 272 3.22 -19.57 -10.21
CA ARG A 272 3.13 -19.74 -11.67
C ARG A 272 2.55 -21.10 -12.07
N GLU A 273 2.84 -22.14 -11.30
CA GLU A 273 2.39 -23.51 -11.60
C GLU A 273 0.90 -23.73 -11.36
N ARG A 274 0.20 -22.77 -10.73
CA ARG A 274 -1.25 -22.81 -10.50
C ARG A 274 -2.05 -21.97 -11.50
N ALA A 275 -1.36 -21.21 -12.35
CA ALA A 275 -2.04 -20.39 -13.35
C ALA A 275 -2.91 -21.27 -14.24
N GLU A 276 -4.19 -20.97 -14.28
CA GLU A 276 -5.19 -21.68 -15.07
C GLU A 276 -6.29 -20.70 -15.53
N ALA A 277 -7.24 -21.17 -16.34
CA ALA A 277 -8.31 -20.33 -16.85
C ALA A 277 -9.25 -19.87 -15.72
N TYR A 278 -9.92 -18.74 -15.94
CA TYR A 278 -10.94 -18.19 -15.05
C TYR A 278 -12.30 -18.22 -15.72
N ASP A 279 -13.34 -18.47 -14.92
CA ASP A 279 -14.74 -18.25 -15.26
C ASP A 279 -15.10 -16.84 -14.79
N MET A 280 -15.04 -15.86 -15.71
CA MET A 280 -15.26 -14.44 -15.44
C MET A 280 -16.58 -13.96 -16.05
N ILE A 281 -17.41 -13.32 -15.23
CA ILE A 281 -18.74 -12.86 -15.63
C ILE A 281 -18.90 -11.40 -15.20
N VAL A 282 -19.10 -10.51 -16.17
CA VAL A 282 -19.55 -9.13 -15.93
C VAL A 282 -21.07 -9.13 -15.85
N ASP A 283 -21.64 -8.52 -14.82
CA ASP A 283 -23.08 -8.32 -14.74
C ASP A 283 -23.47 -7.12 -15.61
N LYS A 284 -24.00 -7.39 -16.80
CA LYS A 284 -24.35 -6.34 -17.77
C LYS A 284 -25.44 -5.41 -17.26
N GLU A 285 -26.32 -5.88 -16.37
CA GLU A 285 -27.41 -5.07 -15.81
C GLU A 285 -26.89 -4.08 -14.76
N SER A 286 -25.70 -4.34 -14.20
CA SER A 286 -25.06 -3.46 -13.21
C SER A 286 -24.30 -2.26 -13.82
N VAL A 287 -24.06 -2.28 -15.14
CA VAL A 287 -23.25 -1.26 -15.81
C VAL A 287 -23.98 0.08 -15.77
N SER A 288 -23.33 1.09 -15.20
CA SER A 288 -23.89 2.43 -15.01
C SER A 288 -22.77 3.49 -15.07
N PRO A 289 -23.12 4.79 -15.07
CA PRO A 289 -22.11 5.85 -14.96
C PRO A 289 -21.26 5.74 -13.68
N ASP A 290 -21.77 5.11 -12.61
CA ASP A 290 -21.04 4.95 -11.35
C ASP A 290 -20.18 3.67 -11.29
N GLY A 291 -20.16 2.85 -12.33
CA GLY A 291 -19.28 1.68 -12.46
C GLY A 291 -20.02 0.40 -12.86
N PHE A 292 -19.51 -0.76 -12.43
CA PHE A 292 -20.09 -2.07 -12.73
C PHE A 292 -19.67 -3.13 -11.69
N THR A 293 -20.41 -4.23 -11.66
CA THR A 293 -20.08 -5.43 -10.88
C THR A 293 -19.83 -6.62 -11.79
N GLY A 294 -19.15 -7.59 -11.22
CA GLY A 294 -18.83 -8.85 -11.87
C GLY A 294 -18.40 -9.86 -10.84
N ARG A 295 -18.11 -11.06 -11.32
CA ARG A 295 -17.69 -12.17 -10.49
C ARG A 295 -16.77 -13.09 -11.24
N TYR A 296 -15.77 -13.63 -10.55
CA TYR A 296 -14.88 -14.62 -11.14
C TYR A 296 -14.60 -15.76 -10.18
N ARG A 297 -14.19 -16.89 -10.75
CA ARG A 297 -13.61 -18.02 -10.02
C ARG A 297 -12.63 -18.73 -10.93
N VAL A 298 -11.81 -19.56 -10.33
CA VAL A 298 -10.88 -20.41 -11.09
C VAL A 298 -11.68 -21.51 -11.80
N GLU A 299 -11.37 -21.85 -13.06
CA GLU A 299 -12.16 -22.81 -13.85
C GLU A 299 -12.22 -24.20 -13.21
N SER A 300 -11.13 -24.67 -12.58
CA SER A 300 -11.15 -25.92 -11.81
C SER A 300 -12.13 -25.91 -10.63
N GLN A 301 -12.43 -24.73 -10.06
CA GLN A 301 -13.44 -24.54 -9.03
C GLN A 301 -14.85 -24.49 -9.64
N ALA A 302 -14.99 -23.97 -10.86
CA ALA A 302 -16.28 -23.95 -11.56
C ALA A 302 -16.88 -25.35 -11.72
N LYS A 303 -16.02 -26.33 -12.03
CA LYS A 303 -16.38 -27.74 -12.16
C LYS A 303 -16.81 -28.41 -10.83
N LYS A 304 -16.59 -27.74 -9.70
CA LYS A 304 -16.88 -28.24 -8.35
C LYS A 304 -17.92 -27.38 -7.62
N ASP A 305 -18.66 -26.54 -8.34
CA ASP A 305 -19.58 -25.55 -7.77
C ASP A 305 -18.90 -24.67 -6.70
N GLY A 306 -17.64 -24.33 -6.94
CA GLY A 306 -16.87 -23.45 -6.07
C GLY A 306 -17.41 -22.01 -6.07
N PRO A 307 -17.17 -21.26 -4.96
CA PRO A 307 -17.72 -19.93 -4.79
C PRO A 307 -17.08 -18.94 -5.77
N TYR A 308 -17.86 -17.94 -6.15
CA TYR A 308 -17.35 -16.78 -6.87
C TYR A 308 -16.73 -15.77 -5.91
N ILE A 309 -15.72 -15.07 -6.41
CA ILE A 309 -15.24 -13.81 -5.87
C ILE A 309 -15.97 -12.71 -6.62
N GLU A 310 -16.62 -11.82 -5.89
CA GLU A 310 -17.27 -10.65 -6.48
C GLU A 310 -16.23 -9.54 -6.67
N VAL A 311 -16.32 -8.87 -7.82
CA VAL A 311 -15.53 -7.69 -8.17
C VAL A 311 -16.50 -6.55 -8.44
N GLN A 312 -16.32 -5.44 -7.75
CA GLN A 312 -17.04 -4.20 -8.00
C GLN A 312 -16.05 -3.11 -8.36
N TYR A 313 -16.24 -2.48 -9.51
CA TYR A 313 -15.64 -1.18 -9.80
C TYR A 313 -16.69 -0.10 -9.55
N GLN A 314 -16.39 0.84 -8.64
CA GLN A 314 -17.18 2.02 -8.38
C GLN A 314 -16.34 3.26 -8.73
N ALA A 315 -16.85 4.06 -9.67
CA ALA A 315 -16.19 5.27 -10.13
C ALA A 315 -16.09 6.33 -9.00
N PRO A 316 -15.05 7.17 -8.98
CA PRO A 316 -14.02 7.29 -10.02
C PRO A 316 -12.88 6.26 -9.92
N GLY A 317 -12.70 5.56 -8.79
CA GLY A 317 -11.48 4.75 -8.59
C GLY A 317 -11.54 3.69 -7.49
N ILE A 318 -12.72 3.25 -7.04
CA ILE A 318 -12.82 2.24 -6.00
C ILE A 318 -12.96 0.86 -6.65
N VAL A 319 -12.05 -0.06 -6.34
CA VAL A 319 -12.19 -1.48 -6.67
C VAL A 319 -12.41 -2.26 -5.38
N ARG A 320 -13.50 -3.01 -5.28
CA ARG A 320 -13.76 -3.94 -4.18
C ARG A 320 -13.73 -5.36 -4.69
N GLN A 321 -13.00 -6.22 -3.99
CA GLN A 321 -13.00 -7.66 -4.22
C GLN A 321 -13.46 -8.36 -2.96
N ARG A 322 -14.49 -9.20 -3.07
CA ARG A 322 -15.16 -9.82 -1.91
C ARG A 322 -15.23 -11.32 -2.10
N GLY A 323 -14.64 -12.05 -1.15
CA GLY A 323 -14.76 -13.50 -1.04
C GLY A 323 -15.86 -13.86 -0.04
N PHE A 324 -16.90 -14.53 -0.53
CA PHE A 324 -17.79 -15.35 0.32
C PHE A 324 -17.00 -16.52 0.90
N PRO A 325 -17.40 -17.12 2.04
CA PRO A 325 -16.49 -17.93 2.86
C PRO A 325 -15.69 -18.94 2.05
N LEU A 326 -14.41 -19.10 2.40
CA LEU A 326 -13.42 -19.96 1.72
C LEU A 326 -13.84 -21.46 1.74
N GLY A 327 -14.87 -21.81 0.96
CA GLY A 327 -15.58 -23.09 0.99
C GLY A 327 -16.94 -23.02 1.69
N ALA A 328 -17.86 -23.91 1.29
CA ALA A 328 -19.25 -23.94 1.75
C ALA A 328 -19.46 -24.03 3.27
N ASN A 329 -18.44 -24.47 4.03
CA ASN A 329 -18.45 -24.61 5.49
C ASN A 329 -17.44 -23.71 6.21
N SER A 330 -16.82 -22.75 5.50
CA SER A 330 -15.83 -21.86 6.11
C SER A 330 -16.53 -20.71 6.83
N THR A 331 -15.98 -20.30 7.97
CA THR A 331 -16.38 -19.06 8.64
C THR A 331 -15.46 -17.90 8.28
N VAL A 332 -14.46 -18.13 7.42
CA VAL A 332 -13.40 -17.16 7.13
C VAL A 332 -13.81 -16.23 6.01
N TYR A 333 -13.83 -14.95 6.31
CA TYR A 333 -14.16 -13.87 5.38
C TYR A 333 -12.90 -13.10 5.01
N PHE A 334 -12.77 -12.78 3.73
CA PHE A 334 -11.71 -11.92 3.19
C PHE A 334 -12.30 -10.95 2.18
N GLY A 335 -11.89 -9.70 2.27
CA GLY A 335 -12.16 -8.74 1.23
C GLY A 335 -11.08 -7.67 1.17
N VAL A 336 -11.01 -7.04 0.01
CA VAL A 336 -10.09 -5.95 -0.26
C VAL A 336 -10.89 -4.81 -0.84
N ALA A 337 -10.57 -3.61 -0.38
CA ALA A 337 -11.01 -2.38 -1.01
C ALA A 337 -9.80 -1.52 -1.36
N LEU A 338 -9.81 -1.05 -2.59
CA LEU A 338 -8.69 -0.44 -3.28
C LEU A 338 -9.15 0.92 -3.79
N HIS A 339 -8.67 1.99 -3.17
CA HIS A 339 -8.98 3.35 -3.61
C HIS A 339 -7.87 3.87 -4.51
N CYS A 340 -8.15 3.91 -5.79
CA CYS A 340 -7.29 4.37 -6.86
C CYS A 340 -7.55 5.86 -7.10
N MET A 341 -6.48 6.63 -7.09
CA MET A 341 -6.57 8.09 -7.08
C MET A 341 -5.69 8.67 -8.17
N PRO A 342 -6.23 9.50 -9.08
CA PRO A 342 -5.42 10.21 -10.07
C PRO A 342 -4.70 11.38 -9.40
N LEU A 343 -3.40 11.25 -9.14
CA LEU A 343 -2.62 12.33 -8.53
C LEU A 343 -2.25 13.40 -9.56
N ALA A 344 -1.71 12.98 -10.71
CA ALA A 344 -1.27 13.79 -11.84
C ALA A 344 -1.10 12.89 -13.07
N LEU A 345 -0.83 13.46 -14.25
CA LEU A 345 -0.57 12.65 -15.44
C LEU A 345 0.66 11.76 -15.20
N GLY A 346 0.53 10.48 -15.50
CA GLY A 346 1.52 9.43 -15.22
C GLY A 346 1.72 9.15 -13.73
N ARG A 347 0.79 9.56 -12.85
CA ARG A 347 0.92 9.36 -11.40
C ARG A 347 -0.41 9.05 -10.74
N SER A 348 -0.44 7.95 -9.99
CA SER A 348 -1.60 7.55 -9.20
C SER A 348 -1.22 7.24 -7.75
N ARG A 349 -2.23 7.19 -6.87
CA ARG A 349 -2.10 6.67 -5.51
C ARG A 349 -3.09 5.53 -5.32
N LEU A 350 -2.67 4.51 -4.58
CA LEU A 350 -3.52 3.45 -4.08
C LEU A 350 -3.60 3.54 -2.56
N LEU A 351 -4.81 3.65 -1.99
CA LEU A 351 -5.09 3.27 -0.61
C LEU A 351 -5.60 1.83 -0.61
N PHE A 352 -4.81 0.92 -0.06
CA PHE A 352 -5.14 -0.49 0.05
C PHE A 352 -5.67 -0.77 1.44
N ARG A 353 -6.85 -1.41 1.51
CA ARG A 353 -7.44 -1.95 2.73
C ARG A 353 -7.83 -3.40 2.51
N ALA A 354 -7.16 -4.32 3.20
CA ALA A 354 -7.64 -5.69 3.31
C ALA A 354 -8.26 -5.91 4.68
N TYR A 355 -9.41 -6.57 4.72
CA TYR A 355 -10.05 -7.02 5.94
C TYR A 355 -10.20 -8.54 5.92
N PHE A 356 -9.96 -9.14 7.07
CA PHE A 356 -9.94 -10.57 7.22
C PHE A 356 -10.50 -10.98 8.59
N GLY A 357 -11.44 -11.91 8.63
CA GLY A 357 -12.18 -12.24 9.85
C GLY A 357 -12.70 -13.67 9.89
N GLY A 358 -13.34 -14.03 11.00
CA GLY A 358 -13.96 -15.33 11.18
C GLY A 358 -13.02 -16.49 11.57
N LEU A 359 -11.81 -16.17 12.04
CA LEU A 359 -10.90 -17.11 12.70
C LEU A 359 -11.19 -17.23 14.21
N PRO A 360 -10.75 -18.33 14.86
CA PRO A 360 -10.81 -18.48 16.30
C PRO A 360 -10.15 -17.30 17.04
N LYS A 361 -10.75 -16.84 18.15
CA LYS A 361 -10.31 -15.66 18.93
C LYS A 361 -8.82 -15.69 19.29
N LEU A 362 -8.28 -16.85 19.65
CA LEU A 362 -6.85 -17.00 19.97
C LEU A 362 -5.95 -16.70 18.77
N LEU A 363 -6.33 -17.17 17.58
CA LEU A 363 -5.56 -16.93 16.36
C LEU A 363 -5.68 -15.47 15.92
N MET A 364 -6.88 -14.88 16.03
CA MET A 364 -7.09 -13.44 15.83
C MET A 364 -6.21 -12.62 16.79
N PHE A 365 -6.14 -12.98 18.08
CA PHE A 365 -5.28 -12.31 19.05
C PHE A 365 -3.80 -12.38 18.67
N ILE A 366 -3.31 -13.55 18.25
CA ILE A 366 -1.91 -13.73 17.82
C ILE A 366 -1.60 -12.86 16.61
N LEU A 367 -2.50 -12.82 15.62
CA LEU A 367 -2.33 -12.02 14.41
C LEU A 367 -2.44 -10.52 14.67
N SER A 368 -3.39 -10.08 15.50
CA SER A 368 -3.53 -8.68 15.95
C SER A 368 -2.32 -8.19 16.76
N SER A 369 -1.66 -9.11 17.47
CA SER A 369 -0.47 -8.80 18.27
C SER A 369 0.80 -8.62 17.42
N LYS A 370 0.75 -8.88 16.11
CA LYS A 370 1.87 -8.61 15.22
C LYS A 370 2.10 -7.09 15.13
N PRO A 371 3.34 -6.61 15.36
CA PRO A 371 3.66 -5.21 15.19
C PRO A 371 3.29 -4.70 13.79
N ALA A 372 2.75 -3.48 13.70
CA ALA A 372 2.31 -2.88 12.44
C ALA A 372 3.40 -2.91 11.35
N PHE A 373 4.66 -2.60 11.73
CA PHE A 373 5.79 -2.61 10.79
C PHE A 373 6.01 -3.99 10.13
N LEU A 374 5.74 -5.10 10.83
CA LEU A 374 5.92 -6.44 10.32
C LEU A 374 4.85 -6.78 9.28
N ARG A 375 3.64 -6.23 9.45
CA ARG A 375 2.58 -6.32 8.44
C ARG A 375 2.91 -5.46 7.22
N HIS A 376 3.47 -4.28 7.43
CA HIS A 376 3.88 -3.36 6.34
C HIS A 376 5.07 -3.85 5.50
N LEU A 377 5.98 -4.64 6.08
CA LEU A 377 7.21 -5.13 5.43
C LEU A 377 7.02 -5.76 4.06
N ASN A 378 5.88 -6.42 3.81
CA ASN A 378 5.58 -7.07 2.53
C ASN A 378 4.36 -6.49 1.81
N SER A 379 3.66 -5.53 2.42
CA SER A 379 2.36 -5.05 1.96
C SER A 379 2.41 -4.47 0.53
N CYS A 380 3.48 -3.76 0.16
CA CYS A 380 3.61 -3.15 -1.16
C CYS A 380 4.31 -4.04 -2.21
N LYS A 381 4.75 -5.26 -1.85
CA LYS A 381 5.66 -6.04 -2.72
C LYS A 381 5.04 -6.42 -4.06
N VAL A 382 3.75 -6.78 -4.03
CA VAL A 382 2.94 -7.13 -5.20
C VAL A 382 2.93 -5.96 -6.19
N LEU A 383 2.47 -4.79 -5.74
CA LEU A 383 2.39 -3.57 -6.56
C LEU A 383 3.76 -3.07 -7.05
N GLU A 384 4.82 -3.26 -6.27
CA GLU A 384 6.20 -2.94 -6.67
C GLU A 384 6.68 -3.81 -7.85
N GLN A 385 6.16 -5.03 -8.00
CA GLN A 385 6.47 -5.90 -9.14
C GLN A 385 5.71 -5.48 -10.39
N ASP A 386 4.48 -4.98 -10.25
CA ASP A 386 3.66 -4.51 -11.37
C ASP A 386 4.17 -3.20 -11.94
N ALA A 387 4.68 -2.30 -11.08
CA ALA A 387 4.99 -0.94 -11.48
C ALA A 387 5.92 -0.84 -12.69
N GLY A 388 6.93 -1.71 -12.77
CA GLY A 388 7.83 -1.74 -13.93
C GLY A 388 7.12 -2.15 -15.23
N LEU A 389 6.23 -3.14 -15.16
CA LEU A 389 5.49 -3.64 -16.33
C LEU A 389 4.48 -2.59 -16.81
N ILE A 390 3.68 -2.05 -15.89
CA ILE A 390 2.62 -1.09 -16.21
C ILE A 390 3.20 0.22 -16.77
N THR A 391 4.28 0.72 -16.17
CA THR A 391 4.95 1.94 -16.70
C THR A 391 5.42 1.72 -18.13
N THR A 392 5.99 0.55 -18.45
CA THR A 392 6.43 0.25 -19.83
C THR A 392 5.27 0.10 -20.80
N GLN A 393 4.12 -0.40 -20.32
CA GLN A 393 2.89 -0.49 -21.09
C GLN A 393 2.33 0.91 -21.39
N GLU A 394 2.23 1.78 -20.39
CA GLU A 394 1.79 3.17 -20.57
C GLU A 394 2.71 3.95 -21.54
N ASP A 395 4.03 3.79 -21.39
CA ASP A 395 5.02 4.39 -22.30
C ASP A 395 4.87 3.93 -23.75
N HIS A 396 4.53 2.65 -23.96
CA HIS A 396 4.28 2.09 -25.30
C HIS A 396 3.11 2.82 -25.98
N PHE A 397 2.02 3.04 -25.26
CA PHE A 397 0.86 3.77 -25.80
C PHE A 397 1.17 5.24 -26.00
N LYS A 398 1.86 5.89 -25.06
CA LYS A 398 2.26 7.31 -25.19
C LYS A 398 3.09 7.58 -26.45
N ARG A 399 3.93 6.64 -26.88
CA ARG A 399 4.75 6.76 -28.11
C ARG A 399 3.96 6.61 -29.41
N GLN A 400 2.73 6.12 -29.35
CA GLN A 400 1.89 5.87 -30.52
C GLN A 400 0.58 6.68 -30.42
N PRO A 401 0.63 8.03 -30.40
CA PRO A 401 -0.52 8.88 -30.05
C PRO A 401 -1.75 8.70 -30.96
N ASN A 402 -1.55 8.20 -32.18
CA ASN A 402 -2.61 8.03 -33.18
C ASN A 402 -3.24 6.63 -33.20
N HIS A 403 -2.70 5.67 -32.42
CA HIS A 403 -3.25 4.31 -32.35
C HIS A 403 -4.34 4.23 -31.28
N GLN A 404 -5.35 3.38 -31.54
CA GLN A 404 -6.37 2.99 -30.58
C GLN A 404 -5.90 1.75 -29.83
N ILE A 405 -6.25 1.64 -28.55
CA ILE A 405 -5.84 0.50 -27.70
C ILE A 405 -6.20 -0.85 -28.33
N LYS A 406 -7.40 -0.97 -28.93
CA LYS A 406 -7.84 -2.20 -29.61
C LYS A 406 -6.96 -2.63 -30.79
N ASP A 407 -6.19 -1.70 -31.38
CA ASP A 407 -5.33 -1.98 -32.53
C ASP A 407 -3.92 -2.42 -32.08
N ASP A 408 -3.54 -2.09 -30.84
CA ASP A 408 -2.19 -2.30 -30.31
C ASP A 408 -2.04 -3.64 -29.55
N PHE A 409 -3.11 -4.17 -28.93
CA PHE A 409 -3.07 -5.50 -28.30
C PHE A 409 -4.42 -6.24 -28.26
N LEU A 410 -4.33 -7.57 -28.15
CA LEU A 410 -5.47 -8.48 -28.10
C LEU A 410 -6.01 -8.60 -26.67
N MET A 411 -7.31 -8.33 -26.48
CA MET A 411 -8.04 -8.69 -25.27
C MET A 411 -8.94 -9.89 -25.55
N LEU A 412 -8.80 -10.93 -24.75
CA LEU A 412 -9.61 -12.14 -24.84
C LEU A 412 -10.85 -12.01 -23.96
N ASP A 413 -12.03 -12.27 -24.52
CA ASP A 413 -13.28 -12.21 -23.77
C ASP A 413 -13.33 -13.16 -22.56
N SER A 414 -12.54 -14.24 -22.59
CA SER A 414 -12.47 -15.23 -21.52
C SER A 414 -11.60 -14.83 -20.33
N SER A 415 -10.52 -14.07 -20.55
CA SER A 415 -9.52 -13.75 -19.51
C SER A 415 -9.42 -12.26 -19.19
N ASP A 416 -9.90 -11.40 -20.07
CA ASP A 416 -9.80 -9.94 -19.95
C ASP A 416 -11.19 -9.30 -19.77
N ALA A 417 -12.19 -10.07 -19.34
CA ALA A 417 -13.59 -9.63 -19.28
C ALA A 417 -13.79 -8.32 -18.49
N PHE A 418 -13.15 -8.21 -17.31
CA PHE A 418 -13.24 -7.01 -16.48
C PHE A 418 -12.45 -5.83 -17.07
N VAL A 419 -11.27 -6.09 -17.63
CA VAL A 419 -10.45 -5.08 -18.30
C VAL A 419 -11.21 -4.50 -19.50
N LYS A 420 -11.78 -5.38 -20.33
CA LYS A 420 -12.62 -5.00 -21.46
C LYS A 420 -13.83 -4.19 -21.01
N ALA A 421 -14.55 -4.64 -19.99
CA ALA A 421 -15.68 -3.90 -19.42
C ALA A 421 -15.27 -2.51 -18.92
N TYR A 422 -14.13 -2.39 -18.23
CA TYR A 422 -13.62 -1.11 -17.76
C TYR A 422 -13.23 -0.17 -18.91
N ARG A 423 -12.53 -0.66 -19.94
CA ARG A 423 -12.15 0.17 -21.10
C ARG A 423 -13.35 0.59 -21.95
N GLN A 424 -14.35 -0.28 -22.08
CA GLN A 424 -15.63 0.06 -22.71
C GLN A 424 -16.42 1.06 -21.89
N TRP A 425 -16.48 0.90 -20.57
CA TRP A 425 -17.09 1.86 -19.66
C TRP A 425 -16.40 3.23 -19.77
N MET A 426 -15.06 3.25 -19.81
CA MET A 426 -14.30 4.47 -20.04
C MET A 426 -14.69 5.14 -21.38
N ASP A 427 -14.93 4.39 -22.47
CA ASP A 427 -15.40 4.98 -23.75
C ASP A 427 -16.74 5.73 -23.63
N GLN A 428 -17.56 5.37 -22.64
CA GLN A 428 -18.86 5.97 -22.37
C GLN A 428 -18.77 7.21 -21.45
N VAL A 429 -17.88 7.21 -20.46
CA VAL A 429 -17.79 8.27 -19.42
C VAL A 429 -16.54 9.16 -19.48
N GLY A 430 -15.54 8.76 -20.25
CA GLY A 430 -14.20 9.37 -20.29
C GLY A 430 -14.12 10.62 -21.15
N HIS A 431 -14.90 11.64 -20.83
CA HIS A 431 -15.01 12.88 -21.60
C HIS A 431 -13.82 13.84 -21.37
N GLY A 432 -12.58 13.37 -21.58
CA GLY A 432 -11.36 14.18 -21.44
C GLY A 432 -10.67 14.12 -20.07
N MET A 433 -11.24 13.40 -19.11
CA MET A 433 -10.69 13.16 -17.77
C MET A 433 -11.01 11.75 -17.31
N PRO A 434 -10.17 11.10 -16.49
CA PRO A 434 -8.74 11.32 -16.26
C PRO A 434 -8.00 10.91 -17.54
N TRP A 435 -7.25 11.81 -18.18
CA TRP A 435 -6.38 11.54 -19.35
C TRP A 435 -6.83 10.32 -20.16
N PHE A 436 -8.04 10.43 -20.71
CA PHE A 436 -8.88 9.27 -20.99
C PHE A 436 -8.28 8.35 -22.06
N GLN A 437 -8.25 7.06 -21.78
CA GLN A 437 -7.88 6.01 -22.73
C GLN A 437 -8.86 4.85 -22.59
N GLY A 438 -9.85 4.80 -23.47
CA GLY A 438 -10.82 3.71 -23.57
C GLY A 438 -10.42 2.71 -24.65
N LEU A 439 -11.32 1.78 -24.97
CA LEU A 439 -11.04 0.72 -25.93
C LEU A 439 -11.05 1.23 -27.37
N ALA A 440 -12.07 2.04 -27.70
CA ALA A 440 -12.32 2.53 -29.05
C ALA A 440 -12.11 4.06 -29.19
N LYS A 441 -11.99 4.79 -28.08
CA LYS A 441 -11.65 6.21 -28.07
C LYS A 441 -10.40 6.47 -27.25
N ARG A 442 -9.69 7.51 -27.64
CA ARG A 442 -8.52 8.04 -26.93
C ARG A 442 -8.73 9.54 -26.73
N SER A 443 -8.52 10.06 -25.53
CA SER A 443 -8.25 11.49 -25.35
C SER A 443 -6.86 11.68 -24.79
N VAL A 444 -6.00 12.26 -25.60
CA VAL A 444 -4.78 12.91 -25.15
C VAL A 444 -4.76 14.26 -25.84
N ASN A 445 -5.56 15.20 -25.34
CA ASN A 445 -5.44 16.61 -25.70
C ASN A 445 -4.70 17.30 -24.55
N VAL A 446 -3.37 17.30 -24.64
CA VAL A 446 -2.46 17.84 -23.62
C VAL A 446 -2.40 19.38 -23.68
N ASP A 447 -3.03 19.99 -24.69
CA ASP A 447 -2.70 21.35 -25.14
C ASP A 447 -3.59 22.51 -24.67
N ASP A 448 -4.53 22.35 -23.71
CA ASP A 448 -5.34 23.50 -23.25
C ASP A 448 -5.40 23.78 -21.73
N HIS A 449 -4.82 22.92 -20.88
CA HIS A 449 -4.79 23.14 -19.42
C HIS A 449 -3.44 22.93 -18.74
N LEU A 450 -2.42 22.51 -19.50
CA LEU A 450 -1.08 22.23 -18.97
C LEU A 450 -0.10 23.42 -19.11
N THR A 451 -0.49 24.55 -19.68
CA THR A 451 0.33 25.78 -19.68
C THR A 451 0.64 26.31 -18.27
N GLY A 452 -0.03 25.80 -17.22
CA GLY A 452 0.31 26.07 -15.81
C GLY A 452 0.65 24.83 -14.95
N PHE A 453 0.48 23.60 -15.45
CA PHE A 453 0.55 22.38 -14.65
C PHE A 453 1.35 21.23 -15.30
N VAL A 454 2.14 21.51 -16.36
CA VAL A 454 3.36 20.72 -16.59
C VAL A 454 4.30 21.02 -15.42
N GLY A 455 4.10 20.32 -14.30
CA GLY A 455 5.24 19.97 -13.47
C GLY A 455 6.29 19.40 -14.41
N PRO A 456 7.57 19.79 -14.26
CA PRO A 456 8.61 19.64 -15.28
C PRO A 456 8.50 18.30 -16.01
N PRO A 457 8.59 18.29 -17.36
CA PRO A 457 8.39 17.10 -18.19
C PRO A 457 9.25 16.01 -17.61
N ALA A 458 8.61 14.99 -17.00
CA ALA A 458 9.24 13.97 -16.19
C ALA A 458 10.57 14.46 -15.66
N LEU A 459 10.55 15.37 -14.66
CA LEU A 459 11.70 15.77 -13.86
C LEU A 459 12.87 14.86 -14.22
N ASP A 460 13.70 15.39 -15.13
CA ASP A 460 14.85 14.81 -15.83
C ASP A 460 15.30 13.46 -15.25
N PRO A 461 15.85 12.48 -15.99
CA PRO A 461 16.64 11.40 -15.40
C PRO A 461 17.56 11.81 -14.21
N MET A 462 17.86 13.10 -14.00
CA MET A 462 18.17 13.73 -12.71
C MET A 462 17.28 13.46 -11.46
N PHE A 463 15.96 13.23 -11.48
CA PHE A 463 15.21 12.75 -10.30
C PHE A 463 15.48 11.28 -9.99
N HIS A 464 15.94 10.51 -10.98
CA HIS A 464 16.54 9.19 -10.76
C HIS A 464 18.05 9.25 -10.45
N ARG A 465 18.77 10.36 -10.77
CA ARG A 465 20.22 10.50 -10.47
C ARG A 465 20.54 11.28 -9.19
N ALA A 466 19.69 12.20 -8.76
CA ALA A 466 19.80 12.83 -7.45
C ALA A 466 19.06 11.91 -6.49
N GLY A 467 19.81 11.13 -5.71
CA GLY A 467 19.31 10.16 -4.74
C GLY A 467 18.46 10.75 -3.62
N ASN A 468 17.33 11.35 -3.95
CA ASN A 468 16.26 11.70 -3.05
C ASN A 468 15.47 10.43 -2.77
N HIS A 469 16.04 9.59 -1.91
CA HIS A 469 15.46 9.18 -0.64
C HIS A 469 13.92 9.02 -0.52
N MET A 470 13.14 8.76 -1.56
CA MET A 470 11.67 8.58 -1.48
C MET A 470 11.19 7.39 -2.33
N GLU A 471 12.00 6.92 -3.27
CA GLU A 471 11.67 5.80 -4.16
C GLU A 471 12.05 4.43 -3.60
N THR A 472 12.97 4.38 -2.65
CA THR A 472 13.42 3.11 -2.09
C THR A 472 12.45 2.63 -1.03
N ARG A 473 12.26 1.32 -0.97
CA ARG A 473 11.44 0.67 0.05
C ARG A 473 11.87 1.08 1.45
N TYR A 474 13.19 1.22 1.65
CA TYR A 474 13.79 1.74 2.88
C TYR A 474 13.30 3.15 3.19
N HIS A 475 13.28 4.06 2.24
CA HIS A 475 12.80 5.40 2.53
C HIS A 475 11.32 5.44 2.86
N ARG A 476 10.48 4.79 2.04
CA ARG A 476 9.04 4.73 2.30
C ARG A 476 8.72 4.09 3.65
N HIS A 477 9.34 2.94 3.96
CA HIS A 477 9.00 2.13 5.12
C HIS A 477 10.02 2.17 6.26
N VAL A 478 11.02 3.03 6.26
CA VAL A 478 11.93 3.19 7.41
C VAL A 478 12.13 4.68 7.74
N VAL A 479 12.15 5.55 6.74
CA VAL A 479 12.35 7.00 6.94
C VAL A 479 11.02 7.73 7.08
N HIS A 480 10.08 7.51 6.14
CA HIS A 480 8.84 8.27 6.03
C HIS A 480 7.64 7.60 6.70
N CYS A 481 7.58 6.27 6.77
CA CYS A 481 6.54 5.56 7.51
C CYS A 481 6.82 5.65 9.01
N PRO A 482 5.95 6.30 9.80
CA PRO A 482 6.25 6.55 11.20
C PRO A 482 6.12 5.29 12.05
N ALA A 483 5.16 4.42 11.73
CA ALA A 483 4.96 3.15 12.43
C ALA A 483 6.22 2.26 12.38
N THR A 484 6.86 2.19 11.21
CA THR A 484 8.08 1.41 11.01
C THR A 484 9.32 2.13 11.57
N ARG A 485 9.43 3.46 11.42
CA ARG A 485 10.50 4.27 12.03
C ARG A 485 10.50 4.15 13.55
N ASN A 486 9.33 4.30 14.18
CA ASN A 486 9.15 4.17 15.62
C ASN A 486 9.44 2.73 16.08
N ALA A 487 9.05 1.73 15.30
CA ALA A 487 9.40 0.35 15.57
C ALA A 487 10.91 0.11 15.52
N LEU A 488 11.61 0.62 14.50
CA LEU A 488 13.07 0.53 14.41
C LEU A 488 13.73 1.20 15.62
N ALA A 489 13.29 2.40 16.00
CA ALA A 489 13.80 3.11 17.17
C ALA A 489 13.60 2.30 18.47
N ARG A 490 12.46 1.63 18.64
CA ARG A 490 12.20 0.75 19.79
C ARG A 490 13.09 -0.50 19.77
N VAL A 491 13.27 -1.14 18.62
CA VAL A 491 14.18 -2.29 18.44
C VAL A 491 15.61 -1.89 18.78
N GLN A 492 16.07 -0.73 18.29
CA GLN A 492 17.40 -0.19 18.59
C GLN A 492 17.57 0.16 20.07
N LYS A 493 16.57 0.78 20.70
CA LYS A 493 16.58 1.05 22.14
C LYS A 493 16.65 -0.23 22.96
N LEU A 494 15.83 -1.23 22.63
CA LEU A 494 15.82 -2.51 23.33
C LEU A 494 17.15 -3.26 23.13
N LYS A 495 17.74 -3.22 21.93
CA LYS A 495 19.06 -3.77 21.64
C LYS A 495 20.13 -3.13 22.54
N ARG A 496 20.14 -1.80 22.66
CA ARG A 496 21.07 -1.06 23.54
C ARG A 496 20.86 -1.43 25.02
N ILE A 497 19.62 -1.57 25.47
CA ILE A 497 19.30 -2.00 26.84
C ILE A 497 19.84 -3.43 27.08
N MET A 498 19.56 -4.37 26.17
CA MET A 498 20.03 -5.75 26.31
C MET A 498 21.55 -5.86 26.29
N LEU A 499 22.22 -5.08 25.43
CA LEU A 499 23.68 -4.99 25.42
C LEU A 499 24.22 -4.39 26.73
N GLY A 500 23.59 -3.34 27.25
CA GLY A 500 23.96 -2.74 28.54
C GLY A 500 23.77 -3.71 29.72
N LEU A 501 22.68 -4.49 29.72
CA LEU A 501 22.45 -5.54 30.71
C LEU A 501 23.48 -6.67 30.60
N ALA A 502 23.88 -7.04 29.39
CA ALA A 502 24.94 -8.02 29.17
C ALA A 502 26.27 -7.53 29.75
N VAL A 503 26.68 -6.29 29.41
CA VAL A 503 27.90 -5.67 29.93
C VAL A 503 27.87 -5.56 31.45
N LEU A 504 26.75 -5.08 32.04
CA LEU A 504 26.58 -4.98 33.48
C LEU A 504 26.66 -6.37 34.17
N SER A 505 26.08 -7.40 33.56
CA SER A 505 26.12 -8.76 34.10
C SER A 505 27.54 -9.32 34.06
N VAL A 506 28.31 -9.05 33.00
CA VAL A 506 29.73 -9.40 32.87
C VAL A 506 30.57 -8.64 33.88
N THR A 507 30.43 -7.32 34.01
CA THR A 507 31.22 -6.52 34.97
C THR A 507 30.93 -6.90 36.41
N LEU A 508 29.66 -7.14 36.78
CA LEU A 508 29.30 -7.62 38.11
C LEU A 508 29.83 -9.04 38.36
N SER A 509 29.83 -9.91 37.36
CA SER A 509 30.37 -11.27 37.48
C SER A 509 31.90 -11.27 37.58
N CYS A 510 32.60 -10.46 36.79
CA CYS A 510 34.06 -10.27 36.89
C CYS A 510 34.49 -9.56 38.17
N GLY A 511 33.67 -8.65 38.72
CA GLY A 511 33.94 -8.01 40.02
C GLY A 511 33.66 -8.93 41.22
N THR A 512 32.75 -9.90 41.07
CA THR A 512 32.42 -10.87 42.13
C THR A 512 33.26 -12.15 42.08
N ALA A 513 33.84 -12.50 40.93
CA ALA A 513 34.70 -13.68 40.79
C ALA A 513 35.98 -13.66 41.66
N PRO A 514 36.73 -12.53 41.77
CA PRO A 514 37.87 -12.42 42.69
C PRO A 514 37.48 -12.62 44.16
N LEU A 515 36.30 -12.16 44.57
CA LEU A 515 35.77 -12.31 45.93
C LEU A 515 35.45 -13.77 46.28
N VAL A 516 35.25 -14.62 45.28
CA VAL A 516 34.99 -16.06 45.44
C VAL A 516 36.26 -16.90 45.27
N GLY A 517 37.23 -16.42 44.48
CA GLY A 517 38.49 -17.08 44.16
C GLY A 517 39.67 -16.77 45.08
N SER A 518 39.62 -15.71 45.90
CA SER A 518 40.69 -15.38 46.84
C SER A 518 40.64 -16.28 48.08
N SER A 519 41.43 -17.35 48.09
CA SER A 519 41.69 -18.15 49.29
C SER A 519 43.02 -17.83 49.98
N SER A 520 43.80 -16.83 49.55
CA SER A 520 45.21 -16.75 49.97
C SER A 520 45.81 -15.42 50.46
N THR A 521 45.16 -14.25 50.45
CA THR A 521 45.79 -13.06 51.09
C THR A 521 44.79 -12.03 51.66
N GLY A 522 44.76 -11.90 52.99
CA GLY A 522 44.69 -10.59 53.67
C GLY A 522 43.37 -10.11 54.29
N SER A 523 42.19 -10.38 53.71
CA SER A 523 40.92 -9.97 54.33
C SER A 523 39.81 -10.99 54.06
N ALA A 524 39.52 -11.83 55.05
CA ALA A 524 38.49 -12.86 54.94
C ALA A 524 37.09 -12.21 54.91
N LEU A 525 36.41 -12.29 53.75
CA LEU A 525 34.98 -12.01 53.67
C LEU A 525 34.21 -12.95 54.60
N SER A 526 33.21 -12.42 55.31
CA SER A 526 32.38 -13.26 56.19
C SER A 526 31.69 -14.39 55.40
N PRO A 527 31.42 -15.56 56.02
CA PRO A 527 30.74 -16.68 55.36
C PRO A 527 29.39 -16.28 54.72
N LYS A 528 28.69 -15.31 55.32
CA LYS A 528 27.46 -14.72 54.77
C LYS A 528 27.72 -13.96 53.47
N MET A 529 28.77 -13.14 53.42
CA MET A 529 29.13 -12.39 52.20
C MET A 529 29.59 -13.31 51.06
N LEU A 530 30.35 -14.37 51.37
CA LEU A 530 30.76 -15.36 50.36
C LEU A 530 29.57 -16.15 49.81
N SER A 531 28.61 -16.50 50.67
CA SER A 531 27.34 -17.13 50.26
C SER A 531 26.50 -16.21 49.36
N MET A 532 26.42 -14.93 49.70
CA MET A 532 25.74 -13.92 48.88
C MET A 532 26.42 -13.73 47.52
N ALA A 533 27.75 -13.67 47.47
CA ALA A 533 28.50 -13.56 46.21
C ALA A 533 28.30 -14.80 45.31
N LYS A 534 28.34 -16.02 45.89
CA LYS A 534 28.05 -17.26 45.15
C LYS A 534 26.60 -17.31 44.64
N HIS A 535 25.63 -16.83 45.41
CA HIS A 535 24.23 -16.71 44.95
C HIS A 535 24.08 -15.67 43.84
N ALA A 536 24.75 -14.52 43.96
CA ALA A 536 24.76 -13.50 42.92
C ALA A 536 25.36 -14.03 41.61
N LEU A 537 26.48 -14.74 41.66
CA LEU A 537 27.13 -15.34 40.47
C LEU A 537 26.23 -16.40 39.81
N LYS A 538 25.56 -17.25 40.59
CA LYS A 538 24.58 -18.23 40.09
C LYS A 538 23.38 -17.58 39.39
N ILE A 539 23.02 -16.36 39.78
CA ILE A 539 21.95 -15.58 39.14
C ILE A 539 22.49 -14.84 37.91
N LEU A 540 23.67 -14.23 37.97
CA LEU A 540 24.19 -13.35 36.91
C LEU A 540 24.76 -14.11 35.70
N VAL A 541 25.44 -15.24 35.91
CA VAL A 541 26.11 -16.00 34.84
C VAL A 541 25.12 -16.50 33.76
N PRO A 542 23.92 -17.02 34.09
CA PRO A 542 22.91 -17.39 33.09
C PRO A 542 22.32 -16.22 32.31
N PHE A 543 22.36 -14.99 32.84
CA PHE A 543 21.82 -13.80 32.17
C PHE A 543 22.71 -13.30 31.03
N ILE A 544 24.01 -13.61 31.06
CA ILE A 544 24.97 -13.21 30.02
C ILE A 544 24.62 -13.83 28.66
N PRO A 545 24.51 -15.17 28.49
CA PRO A 545 24.17 -15.76 27.19
C PRO A 545 22.75 -15.39 26.74
N ALA A 546 21.80 -15.23 27.66
CA ALA A 546 20.42 -14.83 27.36
C ALA A 546 20.32 -13.40 26.79
N SER A 547 20.99 -12.44 27.42
CA SER A 547 21.01 -11.04 26.97
C SER A 547 21.80 -10.88 25.66
N CYS A 548 22.89 -11.64 25.49
CA CYS A 548 23.62 -11.72 24.21
C CYS A 548 22.76 -12.30 23.08
N LEU A 549 22.03 -13.40 23.33
CA LEU A 549 21.13 -14.01 22.34
C LEU A 549 19.98 -13.07 21.97
N ALA A 550 19.37 -12.39 22.95
CA ALA A 550 18.34 -11.39 22.71
C ALA A 550 18.87 -10.20 21.87
N SER A 551 20.08 -9.71 22.18
CA SER A 551 20.75 -8.66 21.41
C SER A 551 21.05 -9.11 19.97
N ALA A 552 21.50 -10.35 19.77
CA ALA A 552 21.75 -10.92 18.45
C ALA A 552 20.47 -11.09 17.62
N LEU A 553 19.36 -11.49 18.24
CA LEU A 553 18.05 -11.59 17.59
C LEU A 553 17.53 -10.20 17.19
N LEU A 554 17.64 -9.21 18.10
CA LEU A 554 17.28 -7.82 17.82
C LEU A 554 18.18 -7.21 16.74
N HIS A 555 19.45 -7.59 16.68
CA HIS A 555 20.34 -7.20 15.60
C HIS A 555 19.93 -7.83 14.26
N ARG A 556 19.51 -9.11 14.23
CA ARG A 556 18.96 -9.71 13.01
C ARG A 556 17.66 -9.04 12.56
N LEU A 557 16.80 -8.63 13.49
CA LEU A 557 15.60 -7.84 13.18
C LEU A 557 15.94 -6.47 12.62
N GLU A 558 16.86 -5.75 13.25
CA GLU A 558 17.41 -4.50 12.72
C GLU A 558 18.01 -4.71 11.33
N GLN A 559 18.80 -5.75 11.12
CA GLN A 559 19.31 -6.11 9.80
C GLN A 559 18.18 -6.46 8.83
N ALA A 560 17.05 -7.04 9.24
CA ALA A 560 15.90 -7.22 8.37
C ALA A 560 15.27 -5.87 7.94
N PHE A 561 15.27 -4.85 8.82
CA PHE A 561 14.88 -3.48 8.45
C PHE A 561 15.83 -2.85 7.41
N PHE A 562 17.11 -3.24 7.38
CA PHE A 562 18.05 -2.71 6.40
C PHE A 562 18.14 -3.60 5.15
N VAL A 563 18.37 -4.90 5.29
CA VAL A 563 18.54 -5.86 4.20
C VAL A 563 17.26 -6.06 3.39
N SER A 564 16.08 -6.23 4.02
CA SER A 564 14.82 -6.44 3.28
C SER A 564 14.32 -5.18 2.58
N PHE A 565 14.85 -4.01 2.94
CA PHE A 565 14.43 -2.71 2.40
C PHE A 565 15.52 -2.00 1.55
N LYS A 566 16.79 -2.40 1.66
CA LYS A 566 17.95 -1.80 0.98
C LYS A 566 18.58 -2.73 -0.08
N ARG A 567 18.27 -4.04 -0.11
CA ARG A 567 18.82 -4.96 -1.14
C ARG A 567 18.20 -4.72 -2.52
N LYS A 568 18.66 -3.65 -3.17
CA LYS A 568 18.92 -3.57 -4.61
C LYS A 568 19.74 -2.34 -5.01
N GLU A 569 20.02 -1.40 -4.10
CA GLU A 569 20.83 -0.22 -4.44
C GLU A 569 22.34 -0.48 -4.37
N GLN A 570 22.81 -1.28 -3.41
CA GLN A 570 24.26 -1.41 -3.18
C GLN A 570 24.98 -2.32 -4.19
N MET A 571 24.24 -3.09 -5.02
CA MET A 571 24.84 -3.91 -6.08
C MET A 571 24.94 -3.20 -7.44
N ARG A 572 24.37 -2.00 -7.61
CA ARG A 572 24.51 -1.18 -8.83
C ARG A 572 25.63 -0.16 -8.74
N THR A 573 25.99 0.31 -7.55
CA THR A 573 27.09 1.27 -7.37
C THR A 573 28.48 0.63 -7.36
N GLU A 574 28.61 -0.65 -7.04
CA GLU A 574 29.91 -1.36 -7.04
C GLU A 574 30.24 -2.08 -8.36
N LYS A 575 29.26 -2.21 -9.27
CA LYS A 575 29.49 -2.68 -10.64
C LYS A 575 29.02 -1.59 -11.58
N GLY A 576 29.92 -0.67 -11.91
CA GLY A 576 29.68 0.33 -12.95
C GLY A 576 29.27 -0.35 -14.25
N ILE A 577 27.96 -0.36 -14.51
CA ILE A 577 27.29 -0.66 -15.77
C ILE A 577 26.13 0.32 -15.88
#